data_AF-A0A386WUK0-F1
#
_entry.id   AF-A0A386WUK0-F1
#
_cell.length_a   1.000
_cell.length_b   1.000
_cell.length_c   1.000
_cell.angle_alpha   90.00
_cell.angle_beta   90.00
_cell.angle_gamma   90.00
#
_symmetry.space_group_name_H-M   'P 1'
#
loop_
_entity.id
_entity.type
_entity.pdbx_description
1 polymer ?
#
loop_
_entity_poly.entity_id
_entity_poly.type
_entity_poly.pdbx_seq_one_letter_code
_entity_poly.pdbx_strand_id
1 'polypeptide(L)'
;MTATRSPTWTPQAAGLVLVFTGYDTFATHCPRSAQIVLDTMARHSRSASLIGRRLMCLVQSNNRQIRFQPVGAVPALWNDAEWADANRRPA
;
A
#
# COMPACT_ATOMS: atom_id res chain seq x y z
N MET A 1 42.20 -10.65 -6.08
CA MET A 1 41.38 -9.45 -6.39
C MET A 1 39.99 -9.68 -5.79
N THR A 2 39.81 -9.33 -4.52
CA THR A 2 38.56 -9.53 -3.78
C THR A 2 37.66 -8.31 -3.98
N ALA A 3 36.53 -8.50 -4.66
CA ALA A 3 35.53 -7.46 -4.82
C ALA A 3 34.75 -7.29 -3.50
N THR A 4 35.08 -6.25 -2.75
CA THR A 4 34.31 -5.83 -1.58
C THR A 4 32.96 -5.30 -2.07
N ARG A 5 31.89 -6.07 -1.90
CA ARG A 5 30.53 -5.64 -2.25
C ARG A 5 30.07 -4.63 -1.22
N SER A 6 30.19 -3.35 -1.54
CA SER A 6 29.61 -2.27 -0.74
C SER A 6 28.10 -2.49 -0.61
N PRO A 7 27.49 -2.31 0.58
CA PRO A 7 26.04 -2.38 0.70
C PRO A 7 25.41 -1.32 -0.20
N THR A 8 24.55 -1.75 -1.13
CA THR A 8 23.90 -0.91 -2.15
C THR A 8 22.77 -0.04 -1.59
N TRP A 9 22.59 -0.03 -0.26
CA TRP A 9 21.54 0.72 0.40
C TRP A 9 22.12 1.98 1.04
N THR A 10 21.68 3.13 0.56
CA THR A 10 21.86 4.41 1.23
C THR A 10 20.50 4.89 1.75
N PRO A 11 20.42 5.57 2.91
CA PRO A 11 19.16 6.13 3.41
C PRO A 11 18.47 7.06 2.40
N GLN A 12 19.25 7.74 1.54
CA GLN A 12 18.73 8.58 0.45
C GLN A 12 18.12 7.77 -0.70
N ALA A 13 18.59 6.54 -0.93
CA ALA A 13 17.99 5.58 -1.87
C ALA A 13 16.85 4.75 -1.26
N ALA A 14 16.68 4.80 0.06
CA ALA A 14 15.62 4.09 0.76
C ALA A 14 14.26 4.73 0.43
N GLY A 15 13.35 3.94 -0.14
CA GLY A 15 11.95 4.34 -0.28
C GLY A 15 11.25 4.42 1.09
N LEU A 16 10.16 5.18 1.15
CA LEU A 16 9.28 5.22 2.32
C LEU A 16 8.17 4.18 2.17
N VAL A 17 7.93 3.39 3.21
CA VAL A 17 6.76 2.50 3.31
C VAL A 17 5.92 2.96 4.50
N LEU A 18 4.63 3.19 4.26
CA LEU A 18 3.66 3.47 5.30
C LEU A 18 2.69 2.29 5.39
N VAL A 19 2.49 1.77 6.61
CA VAL A 19 1.60 0.63 6.86
C VAL A 19 0.47 1.08 7.78
N PHE A 20 -0.77 0.99 7.30
CA PHE A 20 -1.95 1.15 8.14
C PHE A 20 -2.44 -0.22 8.60
N THR A 21 -2.59 -0.42 9.91
CA THR A 21 -3.08 -1.68 10.51
C THR A 21 -4.50 -1.52 11.05
N GLY A 22 -5.31 -2.58 10.99
CA GLY A 22 -6.71 -2.56 11.41
C GLY A 22 -7.55 -1.53 10.65
N TYR A 23 -7.20 -1.28 9.38
CA TYR A 23 -7.78 -0.18 8.62
C TYR A 23 -9.26 -0.38 8.30
N ASP A 24 -9.75 -1.62 8.38
CA ASP A 24 -11.17 -1.95 8.30
C ASP A 24 -12.00 -1.24 9.36
N THR A 25 -11.51 -1.12 10.59
CA THR A 25 -12.24 -0.42 11.65
C THR A 25 -12.45 1.06 11.30
N PHE A 26 -11.39 1.71 10.79
CA PHE A 26 -11.47 3.09 10.33
C PHE A 26 -12.38 3.23 9.09
N ALA A 27 -12.25 2.32 8.12
CA ALA A 27 -13.08 2.32 6.91
C ALA A 27 -14.57 2.08 7.22
N THR A 28 -14.89 1.28 8.23
CA THR A 28 -16.27 1.05 8.68
C THR A 28 -16.87 2.30 9.33
N HIS A 29 -16.11 3.01 10.17
CA HIS A 29 -16.62 4.20 10.86
C HIS A 29 -16.61 5.46 10.00
N CYS A 30 -15.64 5.59 9.09
CA CYS A 30 -15.44 6.79 8.28
C CYS A 30 -15.11 6.42 6.81
N PRO A 31 -16.03 5.80 6.05
CA PRO A 31 -15.73 5.23 4.73
C PRO A 31 -15.22 6.27 3.74
N ARG A 32 -15.80 7.47 3.72
CA ARG A 32 -15.34 8.57 2.85
C ARG A 32 -13.93 9.02 3.21
N SER A 33 -13.63 9.18 4.49
CA SER A 33 -12.31 9.62 4.95
C SER A 33 -11.24 8.57 4.68
N ALA A 34 -11.57 7.28 4.86
CA ALA A 34 -10.71 6.18 4.49
C ALA A 34 -10.34 6.21 3.00
N GLN A 35 -11.33 6.41 2.13
CA GLN A 35 -11.06 6.58 0.70
C GLN A 35 -10.13 7.77 0.42
N ILE A 36 -10.40 8.93 1.01
CA ILE A 36 -9.60 10.16 0.83
C ILE A 36 -8.14 9.97 1.25
N VAL A 37 -7.91 9.25 2.36
CA VAL A 37 -6.56 8.94 2.83
C VAL A 37 -5.83 8.11 1.78
N LEU A 38 -6.43 7.04 1.26
CA LEU A 38 -5.81 6.19 0.23
C LEU A 38 -5.54 6.97 -1.06
N ASP A 39 -6.49 7.79 -1.52
CA ASP A 39 -6.32 8.65 -2.71
C ASP A 39 -5.18 9.66 -2.52
N THR A 40 -5.04 10.20 -1.32
CA THR A 40 -3.95 11.12 -0.97
C THR A 40 -2.61 10.41 -1.01
N MET A 41 -2.51 9.20 -0.44
CA MET A 41 -1.29 8.39 -0.48
C MET A 41 -0.91 8.01 -1.92
N ALA A 42 -1.87 7.64 -2.76
CA ALA A 42 -1.63 7.34 -4.18
C ALA A 42 -1.15 8.57 -4.96
N ARG A 43 -1.72 9.75 -4.69
CA ARG A 43 -1.24 11.02 -5.26
C ARG A 43 0.22 11.27 -4.89
N HIS A 44 0.58 11.15 -3.61
CA HIS A 44 1.96 11.36 -3.16
C HIS A 44 2.92 10.30 -3.72
N SER A 45 2.49 9.05 -3.82
CA SER A 45 3.29 7.96 -4.41
C SER A 45 3.62 8.24 -5.88
N ARG A 46 2.62 8.68 -6.65
CA ARG A 46 2.80 9.08 -8.05
C ARG A 46 3.75 10.28 -8.17
N SER A 47 3.54 11.34 -7.39
CA SER A 47 4.41 12.52 -7.43
C SER A 47 5.85 12.20 -7.01
N ALA A 48 6.05 11.36 -5.99
CA ALA A 48 7.37 10.90 -5.57
C ALA A 48 8.09 10.14 -6.69
N SER A 49 7.37 9.27 -7.40
CA SER A 49 7.92 8.46 -8.48
C SER A 49 8.46 9.30 -9.64
N LEU A 50 7.86 10.47 -9.91
CA LEU A 50 8.32 11.40 -10.95
C LEU A 50 9.69 12.01 -10.64
N ILE A 51 10.08 12.11 -9.37
CA ILE A 51 11.37 12.70 -8.93
C ILE A 51 12.35 11.63 -8.43
N GLY A 52 12.17 10.37 -8.82
CA GLY A 52 13.05 9.26 -8.44
C GLY A 52 12.92 8.81 -6.98
N ARG A 53 11.90 9.30 -6.26
CA ARG A 53 11.59 8.88 -4.89
C ARG A 53 10.55 7.77 -4.91
N ARG A 54 10.51 6.95 -3.87
CA ARG A 54 9.60 5.80 -3.77
C ARG A 54 8.78 5.92 -2.50
N LEU A 55 7.46 5.87 -2.63
CA LEU A 55 6.52 5.78 -1.52
C LEU A 55 5.56 4.62 -1.78
N MET A 56 5.47 3.70 -0.84
CA MET A 56 4.51 2.59 -0.84
C MET A 56 3.56 2.74 0.35
N CYS A 57 2.27 2.49 0.11
CA CYS A 57 1.25 2.45 1.15
C CYS A 57 0.70 1.03 1.21
N LEU A 58 0.77 0.39 2.37
CA LEU A 58 0.20 -0.92 2.65
C LEU A 58 -0.96 -0.77 3.63
N VAL A 59 -2.02 -1.53 3.39
CA VAL A 59 -3.23 -1.53 4.21
C VAL A 59 -3.45 -2.96 4.69
N GLN A 60 -3.37 -3.17 5.99
CA GLN A 60 -3.78 -4.41 6.63
C GLN A 60 -5.22 -4.26 7.14
N SER A 61 -6.04 -5.28 6.86
CA SER A 61 -7.44 -5.37 7.24
C SER A 61 -7.72 -6.74 7.83
N ASN A 62 -8.53 -6.80 8.89
CA ASN A 62 -9.09 -8.06 9.39
C ASN A 62 -10.38 -8.45 8.66
N ASN A 63 -11.01 -7.49 7.96
CA ASN A 63 -12.14 -7.74 7.09
C ASN A 63 -11.68 -8.24 5.71
N ARG A 64 -11.89 -9.53 5.46
CA ARG A 64 -11.55 -10.22 4.19
C ARG A 64 -12.38 -9.74 2.98
N GLN A 65 -13.47 -9.02 3.24
CA GLN A 65 -14.36 -8.50 2.20
C GLN A 65 -14.25 -6.98 2.03
N ILE A 66 -13.28 -6.32 2.66
CA ILE A 66 -13.10 -4.88 2.49
C ILE A 66 -12.93 -4.52 1.02
N ARG A 67 -13.60 -3.46 0.59
CA ARG A 67 -13.52 -2.93 -0.78
C ARG A 67 -13.38 -1.41 -0.70
N PHE A 68 -12.61 -0.87 -1.63
CA PHE A 68 -12.46 0.56 -1.84
C PHE A 68 -12.90 0.90 -3.25
N GLN A 69 -13.30 2.15 -3.45
CA GLN A 69 -13.37 2.68 -4.81
C GLN A 69 -11.96 2.73 -5.41
N PRO A 70 -11.80 2.77 -6.74
CA PRO A 70 -10.49 2.91 -7.37
C PRO A 70 -9.68 4.06 -6.73
N VAL A 71 -8.51 3.73 -6.21
CA VAL A 71 -7.61 4.65 -5.51
C VAL A 71 -6.69 5.29 -6.55
N GLY A 72 -6.78 6.61 -6.71
CA GLY A 72 -6.03 7.32 -7.75
C GLY A 72 -6.34 6.81 -9.17
N ALA A 73 -7.58 6.37 -9.39
CA ALA A 73 -8.12 5.72 -10.61
C ALA A 73 -7.64 4.28 -10.89
N VAL A 74 -7.00 3.62 -9.92
CA VAL A 74 -6.56 2.22 -10.04
C VAL A 74 -7.18 1.38 -8.91
N PRO A 75 -7.66 0.15 -9.17
CA PRO A 75 -8.13 -0.73 -8.10
C PRO A 75 -7.05 -0.95 -7.03
N ALA A 76 -7.44 -0.89 -5.76
CA ALA A 76 -6.55 -1.29 -4.67
C ALA A 76 -6.29 -2.80 -4.78
N LEU A 77 -5.02 -3.16 -4.95
CA LEU A 77 -4.61 -4.56 -5.12
C LEU A 77 -4.42 -5.23 -3.76
N TRP A 78 -4.81 -6.49 -3.71
CA TRP A 78 -4.48 -7.39 -2.61
C TRP A 78 -3.09 -7.97 -2.81
N ASN A 79 -2.48 -8.49 -1.74
CA ASN A 79 -1.28 -9.30 -1.90
C ASN A 79 -1.61 -10.59 -2.66
N ASP A 80 -0.57 -11.21 -3.23
CA ASP A 80 -0.70 -12.31 -4.18
C ASP A 80 -1.45 -13.53 -3.60
N ALA A 81 -1.25 -13.84 -2.31
CA ALA A 81 -1.92 -14.95 -1.65
C ALA A 81 -3.42 -14.71 -1.50
N GLU A 82 -3.80 -13.46 -1.25
CA GLU A 82 -5.18 -13.05 -0.97
C GLU A 82 -5.90 -12.48 -2.20
N TRP A 83 -5.29 -12.43 -3.39
CA TRP A 83 -5.84 -11.74 -4.56
C TRP A 83 -7.22 -12.25 -5.00
N ALA A 84 -7.38 -13.57 -5.09
CA ALA A 84 -8.63 -14.21 -5.48
C ALA A 84 -9.67 -14.19 -4.36
N ASP A 85 -10.92 -13.86 -4.70
CA ASP A 85 -12.04 -13.89 -3.74
C ASP A 85 -12.20 -15.25 -3.06
N ALA A 86 -11.97 -16.33 -3.79
CA ALA A 86 -12.03 -17.70 -3.27
C ALA A 86 -11.03 -17.92 -2.11
N ASN A 87 -9.82 -17.34 -2.20
CA ASN A 87 -8.78 -17.49 -1.17
C ASN A 87 -9.10 -16.71 0.12
N ARG A 88 -10.10 -15.83 0.08
CA ARG A 88 -10.53 -15.00 1.22
C ARG A 88 -11.80 -15.51 1.90
N ARG A 89 -12.50 -16.46 1.29
CA ARG A 89 -13.70 -17.05 1.90
C ARG A 89 -13.32 -17.96 3.07
N PRO A 90 -14.13 -18.04 4.14
CA PRO A 90 -13.97 -19.11 5.12
C PRO A 90 -14.17 -20.47 4.42
N ALA A 91 -13.42 -21.47 4.89
CA ALA A 91 -13.60 -22.86 4.50
C ALA A 91 -14.92 -23.43 5.06
#